data_AF-A0A7S2J6R5-F1
#
_entry.id   AF-A0A7S2J6R5-F1
#
_cell.length_a   1.000
_cell.length_b   1.000
_cell.length_c   1.000
_cell.angle_alpha   90.00
_cell.angle_beta   90.00
_cell.angle_gamma   90.00
#
_symmetry.space_group_name_H-M   'P 1'
#
loop_
_entity.id
_entity.type
_entity.pdbx_description
1 polymer ?
#
loop_
_entity_poly.entity_id
_entity_poly.type
_entity_poly.pdbx_seq_one_letter_code
_entity_poly.pdbx_strand_id
1 'polypeptide(L)'
;TAEWLTSIGANAAVAQALHGGKVMPSNKQLTAIRAIARLPHSELTKLLQNGGIDGSLARTVHPKLRELATSKTVGELRETHSKFVQDGQAFQLRFADLRVFFAGLEGQIGPPQTMVRLGMEGEHTAAADSNDEFVTGNYGVRTTPRIEWWFVVEPEREV
;
A
#
# COMPACT_ATOMS: atom_id res chain seq x y z
N THR A 1 29.66 12.43 4.57
CA THR A 1 29.37 12.97 5.92
C THR A 1 28.11 12.38 6.54
N ALA A 2 26.98 12.30 5.83
CA ALA A 2 25.74 11.69 6.35
C ALA A 2 25.87 10.19 6.70
N GLU A 3 26.52 9.40 5.84
CA GLU A 3 26.83 7.99 6.11
C GLU A 3 27.74 7.83 7.34
N TRP A 4 28.71 8.73 7.49
CA TRP A 4 29.57 8.77 8.67
C TRP A 4 28.78 9.08 9.95
N LEU A 5 27.89 10.08 9.94
CA LEU A 5 26.99 10.38 11.07
C LEU A 5 26.09 9.19 11.43
N THR A 6 25.67 8.42 10.43
CA THR A 6 24.89 7.19 10.64
C THR A 6 25.76 6.10 11.28
N SER A 7 27.01 5.93 10.83
CA SER A 7 27.95 4.95 11.36
C SER A 7 28.29 5.15 12.84
N ILE A 8 28.27 6.40 13.33
CA ILE A 8 28.47 6.73 14.76
C ILE A 8 27.17 6.70 15.58
N GLY A 9 26.03 6.32 14.98
CA GLY A 9 24.75 6.23 15.69
C GLY A 9 24.09 7.56 16.02
N ALA A 10 24.45 8.67 15.34
CA ALA A 10 23.87 9.99 15.62
C ALA A 10 22.34 9.99 15.48
N ASN A 11 21.80 9.22 14.52
CA ASN A 11 20.35 9.06 14.32
C ASN A 11 19.67 8.42 15.55
N ALA A 12 20.33 7.47 16.21
CA ALA A 12 19.81 6.81 17.40
C ALA A 12 19.79 7.78 18.60
N ALA A 13 20.82 8.61 18.76
CA ALA A 13 20.87 9.65 19.78
C ALA A 13 19.73 10.67 19.62
N VAL A 14 19.49 11.14 18.39
CA VAL A 14 18.36 12.05 18.09
C VAL A 14 17.01 11.38 18.35
N ALA A 15 16.84 10.12 17.94
CA ALA A 15 15.61 9.38 18.20
C ALA A 15 15.35 9.19 19.71
N GLN A 16 16.39 8.90 20.49
CA GLN A 16 16.30 8.78 21.93
C GLN A 16 15.95 10.11 22.61
N ALA A 17 16.54 11.22 22.17
CA ALA A 17 16.21 12.57 22.63
C ALA A 17 14.73 12.91 22.35
N LEU A 18 14.24 12.61 21.14
CA LEU A 18 12.83 12.79 20.77
C LEU A 18 11.87 11.97 21.64
N HIS A 19 12.31 10.83 22.17
CA HIS A 19 11.52 10.00 23.09
C HIS A 19 11.78 10.30 24.57
N GLY A 20 12.50 11.37 24.90
CA GLY A 20 12.80 11.75 26.28
C GLY A 20 13.66 10.72 27.01
N GLY A 21 14.63 10.12 26.32
CA GLY A 21 15.54 9.12 26.89
C GLY A 21 14.99 7.69 26.88
N LYS A 22 13.71 7.49 26.58
CA LYS A 22 13.05 6.18 26.62
C LYS A 22 13.26 5.41 25.32
N VAL A 23 13.66 4.14 25.44
CA VAL A 23 13.68 3.20 24.31
C VAL A 23 12.24 2.79 24.00
N MET A 24 11.72 3.19 22.84
CA MET A 24 10.37 2.84 22.40
C MET A 24 10.36 1.48 21.69
N PRO A 25 9.51 0.52 22.11
CA PRO A 25 9.36 -0.74 21.41
C PRO A 25 8.81 -0.49 20.00
N SER A 26 9.23 -1.31 19.04
CA SER A 26 8.96 -1.13 17.60
C SER A 26 7.47 -0.92 17.28
N ASN A 27 6.60 -1.67 17.94
CA ASN A 27 5.14 -1.58 17.77
C ASN A 27 4.49 -0.29 18.30
N LYS A 28 5.21 0.54 19.06
CA LYS A 28 4.70 1.83 19.62
C LYS A 28 5.38 3.06 19.04
N GLN A 29 6.41 2.90 18.21
CA GLN A 29 7.20 4.02 17.65
C GLN A 29 6.35 4.99 16.82
N LEU A 30 5.44 4.48 15.99
CA LEU A 30 4.57 5.32 15.15
C LEU A 30 3.59 6.17 15.98
N THR A 31 3.02 5.61 17.04
CA THR A 31 2.14 6.37 17.94
C THR A 31 2.93 7.43 18.70
N ALA A 32 4.14 7.10 19.15
CA ALA A 32 5.02 8.03 19.84
C ALA A 32 5.44 9.20 18.94
N ILE A 33 5.84 8.93 17.68
CA ILE A 33 6.25 10.01 16.76
C ILE A 33 5.09 10.92 16.37
N ARG A 34 3.87 10.38 16.24
CA ARG A 34 2.65 11.19 16.01
C ARG A 34 2.33 12.08 17.20
N ALA A 35 2.57 11.64 18.43
CA ALA A 35 2.40 12.47 19.62
C ALA A 35 3.41 13.64 19.63
N ILE A 36 4.69 13.35 19.34
CA ILE A 36 5.75 14.36 19.25
C ILE A 36 5.45 15.37 18.14
N ALA A 37 4.94 14.91 17.01
CA ALA A 37 4.58 15.76 15.88
C ALA A 37 3.46 16.78 16.17
N ARG A 38 2.68 16.56 17.22
CA ARG A 38 1.65 17.52 17.68
C ARG A 38 2.19 18.56 18.65
N LEU A 39 3.41 18.43 19.14
CA LEU A 39 4.01 19.38 20.06
C LEU A 39 4.26 20.74 19.39
N PRO A 40 4.05 21.85 20.10
CA PRO A 40 4.49 23.16 19.64
C PRO A 40 6.02 23.20 19.51
N HIS A 41 6.53 24.06 18.64
CA HIS A 41 7.97 24.15 18.36
C HIS A 41 8.80 24.37 19.64
N SER A 42 8.32 25.21 20.56
CA SER A 42 8.97 25.50 21.84
C SER A 42 9.12 24.27 22.75
N GLU A 43 8.14 23.36 22.76
CA GLU A 43 8.21 22.12 23.54
C GLU A 43 9.13 21.09 22.87
N LEU A 44 9.12 21.01 21.54
CA LEU A 44 10.07 20.16 20.82
C LEU A 44 11.52 20.60 21.06
N THR A 45 11.78 21.91 21.08
CA THR A 45 13.11 22.47 21.41
C THR A 45 13.55 22.05 22.81
N LYS A 46 12.68 22.18 23.81
CA LYS A 46 12.97 21.74 25.19
C LYS A 46 13.23 20.23 25.26
N LEU A 47 12.44 19.45 24.53
CA LEU A 47 12.58 17.99 24.49
C LEU A 47 13.94 17.55 23.94
N LEU A 48 14.38 18.18 22.84
CA LEU A 48 15.70 17.92 22.25
C LEU A 48 16.84 18.37 23.18
N GLN A 49 16.73 19.55 23.79
CA GLN A 49 17.72 20.07 24.74
C GLN A 49 17.87 19.17 25.96
N ASN A 50 16.76 18.66 26.51
CA ASN A 50 16.78 17.70 27.62
C ASN A 50 17.45 16.37 27.24
N GLY A 51 17.45 16.01 25.96
CA GLY A 51 18.17 14.87 25.41
C GLY A 51 19.62 15.17 25.01
N GLY A 52 20.16 16.35 25.34
CA GLY A 52 21.52 16.76 25.00
C GLY A 52 21.72 17.16 23.54
N ILE A 53 20.64 17.40 22.80
CA ILE A 53 20.68 17.83 21.40
C ILE A 53 20.42 19.33 21.31
N ASP A 54 21.17 20.02 20.46
CA ASP A 54 20.98 21.44 20.24
C ASP A 54 19.55 21.77 19.74
N GLY A 55 18.99 22.83 20.34
CA GLY A 55 17.60 23.24 20.08
C GLY A 55 17.34 23.73 18.66
N SER A 56 18.39 24.13 17.91
CA SER A 56 18.23 24.58 16.51
C SER A 56 17.73 23.47 15.60
N LEU A 57 17.99 22.19 15.93
CA LEU A 57 17.50 21.06 15.17
C LEU A 57 15.97 21.04 15.09
N ALA A 58 15.28 21.53 16.13
CA ALA A 58 13.82 21.67 16.14
C ALA A 58 13.31 22.46 14.93
N ARG A 59 14.06 23.45 14.42
CA ARG A 59 13.67 24.27 13.28
C ARG A 59 13.58 23.44 12.00
N THR A 60 14.45 22.46 11.86
CA THR A 60 14.53 21.57 10.70
C THR A 60 13.52 20.43 10.80
N VAL A 61 13.39 19.80 11.98
CA VAL A 61 12.51 18.63 12.13
C VAL A 61 11.04 18.97 12.37
N HIS A 62 10.71 20.13 12.97
CA HIS A 62 9.33 20.46 13.33
C HIS A 62 8.37 20.51 12.13
N PRO A 63 8.71 21.16 10.99
CA PRO A 63 7.83 21.18 9.82
C PRO A 63 7.58 19.77 9.25
N LYS A 64 8.61 18.92 9.23
CA LYS A 64 8.52 17.54 8.73
C LYS A 64 7.75 16.62 9.66
N LEU A 65 7.88 16.82 10.98
CA LEU A 65 7.04 16.15 11.95
C LEU A 65 5.57 16.57 11.78
N ARG A 66 5.29 17.86 11.55
CA ARG A 66 3.93 18.33 11.28
C ARG A 66 3.32 17.71 10.03
N GLU A 67 4.08 17.64 8.94
CA GLU A 67 3.70 16.94 7.71
C GLU A 67 3.35 15.47 7.99
N LEU A 68 4.13 14.79 8.84
CA LEU A 68 3.85 13.41 9.27
C LEU A 68 2.57 13.30 10.13
N ALA A 69 2.27 14.29 10.97
CA ALA A 69 1.03 14.32 11.76
C ALA A 69 -0.22 14.57 10.92
N THR A 70 -0.08 15.31 9.81
CA THR A 70 -1.18 15.58 8.86
C THR A 70 -1.26 14.55 7.73
N SER A 71 -0.27 13.67 7.62
CA SER A 71 -0.28 12.58 6.65
C SER A 71 -1.42 11.61 6.94
N LYS A 72 -2.07 11.13 5.88
CA LYS A 72 -3.19 10.18 5.98
C LYS A 72 -2.84 9.03 6.91
N THR A 73 -3.73 8.77 7.85
CA THR A 73 -3.65 7.62 8.74
C THR A 73 -3.81 6.31 7.97
N VAL A 74 -3.43 5.19 8.59
CA VAL A 74 -3.65 3.87 8.01
C VAL A 74 -5.14 3.64 7.73
N GLY A 75 -6.05 4.21 8.53
CA GLY A 75 -7.49 4.14 8.29
C GLY A 75 -7.93 4.88 7.01
N GLU A 76 -7.48 6.12 6.83
CA GLU A 76 -7.78 6.93 5.64
C GLU A 76 -7.08 6.39 4.37
N LEU A 77 -5.91 5.78 4.52
CA LEU A 77 -5.26 5.02 3.45
C LEU A 77 -6.07 3.78 3.10
N ARG A 78 -6.60 3.03 4.07
CA ARG A 78 -7.45 1.85 3.79
C ARG A 78 -8.70 2.21 2.98
N GLU A 79 -9.31 3.36 3.25
CA GLU A 79 -10.44 3.85 2.46
C GLU A 79 -10.02 4.20 1.02
N THR A 80 -8.87 4.86 0.86
CA THR A 80 -8.28 5.18 -0.46
C THR A 80 -7.87 3.91 -1.24
N HIS A 81 -7.45 2.86 -0.53
CA HIS A 81 -7.03 1.57 -1.08
C HIS A 81 -8.13 0.50 -1.04
N SER A 82 -9.38 0.86 -0.75
CA SER A 82 -10.49 -0.08 -0.56
C SER A 82 -10.71 -1.02 -1.74
N LYS A 83 -10.49 -0.56 -2.98
CA LYS A 83 -10.53 -1.41 -4.18
C LYS A 83 -9.47 -2.52 -4.23
N PHE A 84 -8.42 -2.39 -3.42
CA PHE A 84 -7.37 -3.38 -3.22
C PHE A 84 -7.52 -4.09 -1.88
N VAL A 85 -8.67 -4.00 -1.21
CA VAL A 85 -8.97 -4.73 0.01
C VAL A 85 -10.02 -5.77 -0.36
N GLN A 86 -9.58 -6.98 -0.68
CA GLN A 86 -10.48 -8.11 -0.87
C GLN A 86 -10.89 -8.63 0.52
N ASP A 87 -12.20 -8.79 0.76
CA ASP A 87 -12.80 -9.32 1.99
C ASP A 87 -12.41 -8.61 3.30
N GLY A 88 -12.25 -7.28 3.26
CA GLY A 88 -11.99 -6.46 4.46
C GLY A 88 -10.60 -6.65 5.09
N GLN A 89 -9.76 -7.52 4.53
CA GLN A 89 -8.37 -7.70 4.96
C GLN A 89 -7.43 -6.85 4.11
N ALA A 90 -6.79 -5.87 4.76
CA ALA A 90 -5.65 -5.19 4.14
C ALA A 90 -4.52 -6.21 4.02
N PHE A 91 -4.30 -6.74 2.83
CA PHE A 91 -3.23 -7.69 2.59
C PHE A 91 -1.89 -6.97 2.48
N GLN A 92 -0.83 -7.65 2.91
CA GLN A 92 0.53 -7.19 2.64
C GLN A 92 0.85 -7.58 1.20
N LEU A 93 1.05 -6.58 0.32
CA LEU A 93 1.61 -6.81 -1.01
C LEU A 93 2.99 -7.45 -0.86
N ARG A 94 3.07 -8.76 -1.08
CA ARG A 94 4.32 -9.49 -1.21
C ARG A 94 4.59 -9.64 -2.69
N PHE A 95 5.73 -9.13 -3.15
CA PHE A 95 6.24 -9.50 -4.46
C PHE A 95 6.43 -11.02 -4.50
N ALA A 96 6.09 -11.63 -5.63
CA ALA A 96 6.39 -13.03 -5.86
C ALA A 96 7.92 -13.24 -5.89
N ASP A 97 8.36 -14.49 -5.69
CA ASP A 97 9.79 -14.83 -5.70
C ASP A 97 10.42 -14.60 -7.09
N LEU A 98 11.76 -14.57 -7.15
CA LEU A 98 12.52 -14.40 -8.39
C LEU A 98 12.17 -15.46 -9.45
N ARG A 99 11.79 -16.67 -9.02
CA ARG A 99 11.38 -17.73 -9.94
C ARG A 99 10.08 -17.35 -10.64
N VAL A 100 9.09 -16.83 -9.92
CA VAL A 100 7.84 -16.33 -10.52
C VAL A 100 8.13 -15.15 -11.45
N PHE A 101 9.05 -14.26 -11.09
CA PHE A 101 9.47 -13.17 -11.97
C PHE A 101 10.05 -13.69 -13.31
N PHE A 102 10.94 -14.69 -13.26
CA PHE A 102 11.54 -15.26 -14.47
C PHE A 102 10.61 -16.18 -15.26
N ALA A 103 9.68 -16.85 -14.59
CA ALA A 103 8.68 -17.70 -15.25
C ALA A 103 7.66 -16.87 -16.05
N GLY A 104 7.49 -15.59 -15.71
CA GLY A 104 6.59 -14.68 -16.41
C GLY A 104 5.12 -15.11 -16.30
N LEU A 105 4.28 -14.55 -17.18
CA LEU A 105 2.85 -14.92 -17.25
C LEU A 105 2.67 -16.38 -17.67
N GLU A 106 3.50 -16.87 -18.59
CA GLU A 106 3.40 -18.25 -19.08
C GLU A 106 3.59 -19.28 -17.95
N GLY A 107 4.50 -19.03 -17.01
CA GLY A 107 4.66 -19.89 -15.84
C GLY A 107 3.49 -19.87 -14.86
N GLN A 108 2.60 -18.89 -14.95
CA GLN A 108 1.41 -18.77 -14.09
C GLN A 108 0.13 -19.26 -14.76
N ILE A 109 -0.10 -18.87 -16.02
CA ILE A 109 -1.37 -19.10 -16.73
C ILE A 109 -1.22 -20.00 -17.96
N GLY A 110 0.00 -20.48 -18.24
CA GLY A 110 0.30 -21.28 -19.42
C GLY A 110 0.58 -20.45 -20.67
N PRO A 111 0.98 -21.10 -21.78
CA PRO A 111 1.24 -20.42 -23.04
C PRO A 111 -0.08 -19.90 -23.64
N PRO A 112 -0.04 -18.79 -24.40
CA PRO A 112 -1.22 -18.27 -25.06
C PRO A 112 -1.75 -19.26 -26.10
N GLN A 113 -3.08 -19.32 -26.24
CA GLN A 113 -3.70 -20.06 -27.33
C GLN A 113 -3.32 -19.42 -28.68
N THR A 114 -2.81 -20.22 -29.61
CA THR A 114 -2.34 -19.73 -30.93
C THR A 114 -3.49 -19.17 -31.76
N MET A 115 -4.68 -19.76 -31.61
CA MET A 115 -5.93 -19.28 -32.20
C MET A 115 -6.64 -18.31 -31.25
N VAL A 116 -6.12 -17.09 -31.13
CA VAL A 116 -6.56 -16.10 -30.13
C VAL A 116 -8.08 -15.94 -30.07
N ARG A 117 -8.75 -15.74 -31.21
CA ARG A 117 -10.21 -15.58 -31.24
C ARG A 117 -10.95 -16.79 -30.67
N LEU A 118 -10.55 -18.00 -31.04
CA LEU A 118 -11.16 -19.25 -30.55
C LEU A 118 -10.85 -19.47 -29.07
N GLY A 119 -9.65 -19.09 -28.62
CA GLY A 119 -9.27 -19.12 -27.22
C GLY A 119 -10.16 -18.20 -26.38
N MET A 120 -10.27 -16.93 -26.79
CA MET A 120 -11.12 -15.95 -26.11
C MET A 120 -12.58 -16.40 -26.08
N GLU A 121 -13.14 -16.88 -27.20
CA GLU A 121 -14.50 -17.40 -27.25
C GLU A 121 -14.68 -18.59 -26.30
N GLY A 122 -13.73 -19.53 -26.27
CA GLY A 122 -13.76 -20.68 -25.40
C GLY A 122 -13.69 -20.32 -23.91
N GLU A 123 -12.82 -19.40 -23.52
CA GLU A 123 -12.70 -18.91 -22.14
C GLU A 123 -14.01 -18.27 -21.66
N HIS A 124 -14.66 -17.47 -22.49
CA HIS A 124 -15.89 -16.77 -22.08
C HIS A 124 -17.15 -17.64 -22.19
N THR A 125 -17.17 -18.65 -23.07
CA THR A 125 -18.40 -19.39 -23.41
C THR A 125 -18.36 -20.89 -23.08
N ALA A 126 -17.21 -21.47 -22.74
CA ALA A 126 -17.08 -22.91 -22.50
C ALA A 126 -16.29 -23.29 -21.23
N ALA A 127 -15.73 -22.31 -20.51
CA ALA A 127 -15.12 -22.54 -19.21
C ALA A 127 -16.18 -22.91 -18.15
N ALA A 128 -15.72 -23.51 -17.04
CA ALA A 128 -16.60 -23.99 -15.98
C ALA A 128 -17.43 -22.85 -15.33
N ASP A 129 -16.88 -21.64 -15.32
CA ASP A 129 -17.44 -20.42 -14.76
C ASP A 129 -18.10 -19.51 -15.83
N SER A 130 -18.17 -19.93 -17.09
CA SER A 130 -18.73 -19.10 -18.18
C SER A 130 -20.19 -18.69 -17.97
N ASN A 131 -20.92 -19.38 -17.09
CA ASN A 131 -22.30 -19.08 -16.73
C ASN A 131 -22.45 -18.56 -15.29
N ASP A 132 -21.35 -18.34 -14.58
CA ASP A 132 -21.40 -17.82 -13.22
C ASP A 132 -21.80 -16.35 -13.26
N GLU A 133 -22.87 -16.00 -12.55
CA GLU A 133 -23.32 -14.63 -12.46
C GLU A 133 -22.38 -13.81 -11.57
N PHE A 134 -22.05 -12.62 -12.05
CA PHE A 134 -21.39 -11.61 -11.24
C PHE A 134 -22.01 -10.23 -11.47
N VAL A 135 -21.76 -9.32 -10.52
CA VAL A 135 -22.18 -7.91 -10.61
C VAL A 135 -20.93 -7.07 -10.78
N THR A 136 -20.92 -6.23 -11.82
CA THR A 136 -19.78 -5.39 -12.13
C THR A 136 -19.60 -4.32 -11.05
N GLY A 137 -18.37 -4.18 -10.54
CA GLY A 137 -18.12 -3.33 -9.37
C GLY A 137 -18.31 -1.82 -9.62
N ASN A 138 -18.16 -1.37 -10.86
CA ASN A 138 -18.17 0.06 -11.25
C ASN A 138 -19.49 0.53 -11.86
N TYR A 139 -20.28 -0.34 -12.50
CA TYR A 139 -21.57 0.03 -13.11
C TYR A 139 -22.76 -0.84 -12.69
N GLY A 140 -22.58 -1.80 -11.78
CA GLY A 140 -23.67 -2.50 -11.10
C GLY A 140 -24.52 -3.40 -12.00
N VAL A 141 -24.01 -3.78 -13.16
CA VAL A 141 -24.73 -4.67 -14.09
C VAL A 141 -24.47 -6.11 -13.69
N ARG A 142 -25.55 -6.89 -13.57
CA ARG A 142 -25.50 -8.34 -13.41
C ARG A 142 -25.34 -8.98 -14.78
N THR A 143 -24.33 -9.84 -14.92
CA THR A 143 -23.98 -10.48 -16.19
C THR A 143 -23.24 -11.80 -15.93
N THR A 144 -22.91 -12.52 -17.00
CA THR A 144 -22.02 -13.69 -17.00
C THR A 144 -20.91 -13.45 -18.03
N PRO A 145 -19.76 -14.15 -17.94
CA PRO A 145 -18.71 -14.06 -18.97
C PRO A 145 -19.24 -14.33 -20.39
N ARG A 146 -20.19 -15.27 -20.53
CA ARG A 146 -20.85 -15.56 -21.80
C ARG A 146 -21.62 -14.36 -22.35
N ILE A 147 -22.41 -13.71 -21.51
CA ILE A 147 -23.22 -12.55 -21.93
C ILE A 147 -22.31 -11.39 -22.34
N GLU A 148 -21.25 -11.11 -21.57
CA GLU A 148 -20.29 -10.05 -21.91
C GLU A 148 -19.59 -10.31 -23.25
N TRP A 149 -19.25 -11.57 -23.56
CA TRP A 149 -18.66 -11.93 -24.85
C TRP A 149 -19.61 -11.67 -26.02
N TRP A 150 -20.84 -12.17 -25.96
CA TRP A 150 -21.80 -12.00 -27.04
C TRP A 150 -22.20 -10.54 -27.22
N PHE A 151 -22.32 -9.77 -26.14
CA PHE A 151 -22.59 -8.34 -26.22
C PHE A 151 -21.54 -7.58 -27.06
N VAL A 152 -20.29 -8.04 -27.08
CA VAL A 152 -19.21 -7.42 -27.87
C VAL A 152 -19.13 -8.00 -29.29
N VAL A 153 -19.28 -9.31 -29.44
CA VAL A 153 -18.99 -10.01 -30.70
C VAL A 153 -20.21 -10.10 -31.62
N GLU A 154 -21.40 -10.19 -31.05
CA GLU A 154 -22.68 -10.31 -31.77
C GLU A 154 -23.80 -9.63 -30.96
N PRO A 155 -23.82 -8.29 -30.90
CA PRO A 155 -24.72 -7.54 -30.02
C PRO A 155 -26.22 -7.77 -30.30
N GLU A 156 -26.56 -8.18 -31.52
CA GLU A 156 -27.95 -8.47 -31.93
C GLU A 156 -28.41 -9.88 -31.52
N ARG A 157 -27.53 -10.69 -30.95
CA ARG A 157 -27.85 -12.05 -30.53
C ARG A 157 -28.82 -12.04 -29.35
N GLU A 158 -29.87 -12.84 -29.46
CA GLU A 158 -30.72 -13.18 -28.30
C GLU A 158 -29.93 -14.13 -27.39
N VAL A 159 -29.62 -13.67 -26.17
CA VAL A 159 -28.86 -14.38 -25.12
C VAL A 159 -29.72 -14.74 -23.93
#